data_AF-A0A252F3C9-F1
#
_entry.id   AF-A0A252F3C9-F1
#
_cell.length_a   1.000
_cell.length_b   1.000
_cell.length_c   1.000
_cell.angle_alpha   90.00
_cell.angle_beta   90.00
_cell.angle_gamma   90.00
#
_symmetry.space_group_name_H-M   'P 1'
#
loop_
_entity.id
_entity.type
_entity.pdbx_description
1 polymer ?
#
loop_
_entity_poly.entity_id
_entity_poly.type
_entity_poly.pdbx_seq_one_letter_code
_entity_poly.pdbx_strand_id
1 'polypeptide(L)'
;MKSFDLEGYLSSGVEQVIAGIMKATAKNPKESLFLIQYLRDSRKASRIRRAHADNGEHIPPFLIASITTQCNLHCRGCYARANHSCQDGIDLKHPMLRADAWGEIFRQAAELGIAFILLAGGEPFLRLDVLEQAALHKNILFPVFTNGTMLTEDSLALLSRSRNLVPVLSIEGNESTTDLRRGSGVYQMLVRSMKRLNEKGIVFAASVTVTKENLAETLSEDFVAALAEQGCKGIVYVEYVPIDAATKAQALDDVTRADMMNRLNTLREYREDMVLLAFPGDERGSGGCLAAGRGFFHINAFGGAEPCPFSPYSDVNVAAIGLREAMKSPLFVRLRESRNLEAEHIGGCVLFEQEQEVRKMLEESHDNQGTNCR
;
A
#
# COMPACT_ATOMS: atom_id res chain seq x y z
N MET A 1 22.46 12.93 -13.06
CA MET A 1 21.14 12.81 -12.40
C MET A 1 21.38 12.56 -10.92
N LYS A 2 20.83 13.38 -10.03
CA LYS A 2 20.84 13.07 -8.58
C LYS A 2 19.96 11.84 -8.37
N SER A 3 20.43 10.87 -7.59
CA SER A 3 19.64 9.70 -7.18
C SER A 3 18.39 10.19 -6.45
N PHE A 4 17.22 9.67 -6.84
CA PHE A 4 15.96 9.98 -6.16
C PHE A 4 15.89 9.16 -4.87
N ASP A 5 16.13 9.84 -3.76
CA ASP A 5 16.02 9.28 -2.42
C ASP A 5 14.53 9.03 -2.12
N LEU A 6 14.08 7.78 -2.23
CA LEU A 6 12.69 7.44 -1.94
C LEU A 6 12.37 7.50 -0.46
N GLU A 7 13.32 7.24 0.44
CA GLU A 7 13.03 7.47 1.86
C GLU A 7 12.85 8.97 2.10
N GLY A 8 13.72 9.78 1.50
CA GLY A 8 13.58 11.22 1.39
C GLY A 8 12.29 11.65 0.72
N TYR A 9 11.80 10.98 -0.33
CA TYR A 9 10.57 11.31 -1.04
C TYR A 9 9.30 10.72 -0.41
N LEU A 10 9.34 9.63 0.33
CA LEU A 10 8.22 9.16 1.12
C LEU A 10 8.10 10.02 2.38
N SER A 11 9.22 10.35 3.01
CA SER A 11 9.23 11.32 4.12
C SER A 11 8.84 12.72 3.64
N SER A 12 9.51 13.26 2.62
CA SER A 12 9.23 14.60 2.07
C SER A 12 7.95 14.63 1.26
N GLY A 13 7.55 13.54 0.62
CA GLY A 13 6.32 13.40 -0.14
C GLY A 13 5.14 13.27 0.80
N VAL A 14 5.22 12.53 1.90
CA VAL A 14 4.23 12.62 2.99
C VAL A 14 4.23 14.04 3.58
N GLU A 15 5.38 14.68 3.79
CA GLU A 15 5.42 16.09 4.22
C GLU A 15 4.83 17.06 3.18
N GLN A 16 5.00 16.82 1.87
CA GLN A 16 4.46 17.61 0.75
C GLN A 16 2.97 17.35 0.52
N VAL A 17 2.53 16.10 0.65
CA VAL A 17 1.12 15.67 0.75
C VAL A 17 0.46 16.45 1.86
N ILE A 18 1.08 16.46 3.04
CA ILE A 18 0.56 17.17 4.18
C ILE A 18 0.60 18.68 3.96
N ALA A 19 1.64 19.22 3.32
CA ALA A 19 1.74 20.65 2.99
C ALA A 19 0.70 21.08 1.94
N GLY A 20 0.46 20.27 0.92
CA GLY A 20 -0.58 20.45 -0.11
C GLY A 20 -1.98 20.32 0.49
N ILE A 21 -2.20 19.32 1.35
CA ILE A 21 -3.42 19.20 2.16
C ILE A 21 -3.55 20.44 3.06
N MET A 22 -2.52 20.93 3.75
CA MET A 22 -2.57 22.14 4.58
C MET A 22 -2.91 23.40 3.77
N LYS A 23 -2.38 23.52 2.54
CA LYS A 23 -2.69 24.62 1.60
C LYS A 23 -4.15 24.52 1.14
N ALA A 24 -4.68 23.31 0.95
CA ALA A 24 -6.08 23.05 0.57
C ALA A 24 -7.08 23.05 1.74
N THR A 25 -6.62 22.87 2.99
CA THR A 25 -7.47 22.64 4.19
C THR A 25 -7.39 23.77 5.22
N ALA A 26 -6.98 24.97 4.81
CA ALA A 26 -6.98 26.19 5.64
C ALA A 26 -8.34 26.50 6.32
N LYS A 27 -9.42 25.81 5.93
CA LYS A 27 -10.78 25.94 6.48
C LYS A 27 -11.16 24.87 7.53
N ASN A 28 -10.31 23.88 7.83
CA ASN A 28 -10.62 22.80 8.77
C ASN A 28 -9.57 22.69 9.93
N PRO A 29 -9.77 23.41 11.05
CA PRO A 29 -8.77 23.52 12.11
C PRO A 29 -8.42 22.19 12.78
N LYS A 30 -9.36 21.24 12.82
CA LYS A 30 -9.10 19.91 13.41
C LYS A 30 -8.21 19.05 12.51
N GLU A 31 -8.29 19.25 11.21
CA GLU A 31 -7.46 18.59 10.21
C GLU A 31 -6.05 19.17 10.23
N SER A 32 -5.92 20.49 10.21
CA SER A 32 -4.61 21.16 10.37
C SER A 32 -3.89 20.74 11.65
N LEU A 33 -4.60 20.63 12.78
CA LEU A 33 -4.01 20.17 14.04
C LEU A 33 -3.50 18.72 13.95
N PHE A 34 -4.28 17.81 13.35
CA PHE A 34 -3.85 16.43 13.14
C PHE A 34 -2.61 16.36 12.25
N LEU A 35 -2.59 17.10 11.15
CA LEU A 35 -1.47 17.15 10.22
C LEU A 35 -0.19 17.66 10.89
N ILE A 36 -0.29 18.73 11.69
CA ILE A 36 0.85 19.26 12.46
C ILE A 36 1.37 18.23 13.47
N GLN A 37 0.46 17.56 14.18
CA GLN A 37 0.82 16.51 15.14
C GLN A 37 1.51 15.34 14.43
N TYR A 38 0.95 14.88 13.30
CA TYR A 38 1.50 13.79 12.52
C TYR A 38 2.86 14.15 11.90
N LEU A 39 3.07 15.38 11.41
CA LEU A 39 4.39 15.84 10.95
C LEU A 39 5.45 15.77 12.06
N ARG A 40 5.09 16.18 13.27
CA ARG A 40 5.98 16.08 14.44
C ARG A 40 6.32 14.61 14.74
N ASP A 41 5.31 13.75 14.73
CA ASP A 41 5.46 12.33 15.03
C ASP A 41 6.26 11.60 13.93
N SER A 42 6.06 11.94 12.66
CA SER A 42 6.84 11.44 11.52
C SER A 42 8.31 11.84 11.62
N ARG A 43 8.61 13.09 11.99
CA ARG A 43 10.00 13.53 12.26
C ARG A 43 10.62 12.79 13.43
N LYS A 44 9.85 12.51 14.49
CA LYS A 44 10.31 11.69 15.61
C LYS A 44 10.62 10.26 15.13
N ALA A 45 9.73 9.66 14.35
CA ALA A 45 9.90 8.33 13.79
C ALA A 45 11.15 8.24 12.90
N SER A 46 11.41 9.24 12.03
CA SER A 46 12.64 9.35 11.25
C SER A 46 13.91 9.44 12.12
N ARG A 47 13.85 10.12 13.27
CA ARG A 47 14.99 10.14 14.21
C ARG A 47 15.22 8.77 14.87
N ILE A 48 14.15 8.06 15.23
CA ILE A 48 14.23 6.70 15.78
C ILE A 48 14.89 5.76 14.75
N ARG A 49 14.43 5.78 13.50
CA ARG A 49 15.03 4.95 12.44
C ARG A 49 16.49 5.29 12.18
N ARG A 50 16.86 6.57 12.15
CA ARG A 50 18.27 6.98 12.05
C ARG A 50 19.13 6.46 13.19
N ALA A 51 18.63 6.52 14.43
CA ALA A 51 19.34 5.95 15.57
C ALA A 51 19.52 4.42 15.45
N HIS A 52 18.55 3.70 14.87
CA HIS A 52 18.74 2.28 14.53
C HIS A 52 19.79 2.08 13.44
N ALA A 53 19.74 2.87 12.37
CA ALA A 53 20.71 2.81 11.28
C ALA A 53 22.15 3.11 11.75
N ASP A 54 22.34 4.08 12.64
CA ASP A 54 23.63 4.40 13.26
C ASP A 54 24.20 3.22 14.08
N ASN A 55 23.34 2.32 14.56
CA ASN A 55 23.70 1.08 15.24
C ASN A 55 23.76 -0.14 14.30
N GLY A 56 23.74 0.08 12.98
CA GLY A 56 23.83 -0.98 11.96
C GLY A 56 22.52 -1.74 11.72
N GLU A 57 21.39 -1.22 12.21
CA GLU A 57 20.08 -1.87 12.07
C GLU A 57 19.18 -1.04 11.15
N HIS A 58 18.91 -1.56 9.95
CA HIS A 58 18.01 -0.92 9.01
C HIS A 58 16.54 -1.18 9.37
N ILE A 59 15.76 -0.11 9.52
CA ILE A 59 14.32 -0.18 9.73
C ILE A 59 13.60 0.47 8.53
N PRO A 60 12.69 -0.23 7.84
CA PRO A 60 11.93 0.37 6.76
C PRO A 60 10.99 1.46 7.30
N PRO A 61 10.76 2.57 6.58
CA PRO A 61 9.81 3.60 6.98
C PRO A 61 8.34 3.17 6.83
N PHE A 62 8.09 2.12 6.05
CA PHE A 62 6.80 1.76 5.48
C PHE A 62 6.53 0.25 5.60
N LEU A 63 5.30 -0.14 5.90
CA LEU A 63 4.82 -1.53 5.81
C LEU A 63 3.52 -1.62 5.00
N ILE A 64 3.28 -2.78 4.40
CA ILE A 64 1.97 -3.17 3.88
C ILE A 64 1.40 -4.27 4.77
N ALA A 65 0.12 -4.19 5.14
CA ALA A 65 -0.54 -5.21 5.94
C ALA A 65 -1.86 -5.63 5.29
N SER A 66 -1.94 -6.88 4.83
CA SER A 66 -3.19 -7.49 4.38
C SER A 66 -3.94 -8.08 5.57
N ILE A 67 -4.95 -7.38 6.07
CA ILE A 67 -5.60 -7.72 7.35
C ILE A 67 -6.70 -8.79 7.23
N THR A 68 -7.05 -9.16 6.01
CA THR A 68 -8.04 -10.20 5.71
C THR A 68 -7.80 -10.82 4.34
N THR A 69 -8.17 -12.08 4.19
CA THR A 69 -8.21 -12.79 2.90
C THR A 69 -9.58 -12.71 2.22
N GLN A 70 -10.58 -12.09 2.85
CA GLN A 70 -11.94 -12.06 2.32
C GLN A 70 -12.23 -10.78 1.56
N CYS A 71 -12.94 -10.90 0.44
CA CYS A 71 -13.43 -9.77 -0.34
C CYS A 71 -14.85 -10.05 -0.83
N ASN A 72 -15.70 -9.03 -0.83
CA ASN A 72 -17.06 -9.12 -1.36
C ASN A 72 -17.14 -8.97 -2.89
N LEU A 73 -16.01 -8.72 -3.57
CA LEU A 73 -15.93 -8.59 -5.03
C LEU A 73 -14.97 -9.62 -5.65
N HIS A 74 -15.14 -9.86 -6.96
CA HIS A 74 -14.33 -10.78 -7.78
C HIS A 74 -13.76 -10.04 -9.00
N CYS A 75 -12.97 -9.00 -8.75
CA CYS A 75 -12.48 -8.12 -9.81
C CYS A 75 -11.65 -8.88 -10.87
N ARG A 76 -11.82 -8.51 -12.15
CA ARG A 76 -10.98 -8.98 -13.25
C ARG A 76 -9.53 -8.57 -13.01
N GLY A 77 -8.59 -9.52 -13.11
CA GLY A 77 -7.17 -9.25 -12.88
C GLY A 77 -6.82 -8.94 -11.41
N CYS A 78 -7.54 -9.51 -10.44
CA CYS A 78 -7.21 -9.38 -9.02
C CYS A 78 -6.01 -10.27 -8.66
N TYR A 79 -4.86 -9.64 -8.40
CA TYR A 79 -3.65 -10.39 -8.04
C TYR A 79 -3.81 -11.25 -6.80
N ALA A 80 -4.51 -10.74 -5.78
CA ALA A 80 -4.71 -11.42 -4.51
C ALA A 80 -5.53 -12.71 -4.68
N ARG A 81 -6.48 -12.75 -5.62
CA ARG A 81 -7.21 -13.99 -5.91
C ARG A 81 -6.37 -14.97 -6.71
N ALA A 82 -5.55 -14.48 -7.65
CA ALA A 82 -4.68 -15.35 -8.45
C ALA A 82 -3.56 -15.99 -7.62
N ASN A 83 -3.03 -15.30 -6.62
CA ASN A 83 -1.99 -15.84 -5.73
C ASN A 83 -2.55 -16.49 -4.44
N HIS A 84 -3.87 -16.67 -4.35
CA HIS A 84 -4.58 -17.26 -3.21
C HIS A 84 -4.48 -16.50 -1.87
N SER A 85 -3.96 -15.27 -1.85
CA SER A 85 -4.02 -14.40 -0.68
C SER A 85 -5.43 -13.83 -0.41
N CYS A 86 -6.33 -13.92 -1.40
CA CYS A 86 -7.75 -13.61 -1.28
C CYS A 86 -8.60 -14.80 -1.74
N GLN A 87 -9.57 -15.20 -0.92
CA GLN A 87 -10.39 -16.39 -1.14
C GLN A 87 -11.81 -16.21 -0.60
N ASP A 88 -12.73 -17.02 -1.12
CA ASP A 88 -14.10 -17.06 -0.64
C ASP A 88 -14.20 -17.99 0.59
N GLY A 89 -14.98 -17.57 1.60
CA GLY A 89 -15.18 -18.33 2.84
C GLY A 89 -14.13 -18.07 3.93
N ILE A 90 -14.30 -18.78 5.06
CA ILE A 90 -13.39 -18.70 6.22
C ILE A 90 -12.53 -19.97 6.24
N ASP A 91 -11.20 -19.83 6.22
CA ASP A 91 -10.33 -20.95 6.56
C ASP A 91 -10.36 -21.17 8.07
N LEU A 92 -11.11 -22.17 8.50
CA LEU A 92 -11.22 -22.54 9.91
C LEU A 92 -10.00 -23.32 10.42
N LYS A 93 -9.16 -23.86 9.52
CA LYS A 93 -7.94 -24.61 9.89
C LYS A 93 -6.77 -23.68 10.18
N HIS A 94 -6.70 -22.55 9.48
CA HIS A 94 -5.67 -21.52 9.70
C HIS A 94 -6.36 -20.18 9.99
N PRO A 95 -6.64 -19.86 11.27
CA PRO A 95 -7.32 -18.62 11.60
C PRO A 95 -6.42 -17.42 11.30
N MET A 96 -7.01 -16.38 10.71
CA MET A 96 -6.37 -15.07 10.55
C MET A 96 -6.05 -14.46 11.91
N LEU A 97 -5.08 -13.53 11.93
CA LEU A 97 -4.74 -12.77 13.13
C LEU A 97 -5.97 -12.02 13.68
N ARG A 98 -6.13 -12.14 14.99
CA ARG A 98 -7.08 -11.36 15.78
C ARG A 98 -6.67 -9.89 15.81
N ALA A 99 -7.64 -9.02 16.11
CA ALA A 99 -7.39 -7.58 16.18
C ALA A 99 -6.31 -7.19 17.19
N ASP A 100 -6.31 -7.78 18.39
CA ASP A 100 -5.30 -7.53 19.42
C ASP A 100 -3.86 -7.84 18.95
N ALA A 101 -3.67 -8.92 18.20
CA ALA A 101 -2.38 -9.23 17.58
C ALA A 101 -1.95 -8.16 16.56
N TRP A 102 -2.88 -7.63 15.76
CA TRP A 102 -2.59 -6.50 14.88
C TRP A 102 -2.23 -5.22 15.64
N GLY A 103 -2.96 -4.91 16.71
CA GLY A 103 -2.65 -3.77 17.58
C GLY A 103 -1.23 -3.86 18.16
N GLU A 104 -0.81 -5.05 18.56
CA GLU A 104 0.55 -5.30 19.03
C GLU A 104 1.61 -5.09 17.92
N ILE A 105 1.34 -5.56 16.69
CA ILE A 105 2.20 -5.31 15.53
C ILE A 105 2.32 -3.79 15.25
N PHE A 106 1.22 -3.05 15.30
CA PHE A 106 1.22 -1.60 15.09
C PHE A 106 1.96 -0.85 16.21
N ARG A 107 1.84 -1.32 17.46
CA ARG A 107 2.62 -0.80 18.59
C ARG A 107 4.12 -0.99 18.36
N GLN A 108 4.55 -2.19 17.98
CA GLN A 108 5.96 -2.48 17.68
C GLN A 108 6.46 -1.62 16.50
N ALA A 109 5.64 -1.47 15.45
CA ALA A 109 5.98 -0.63 14.31
C ALA A 109 6.25 0.83 14.74
N ALA A 110 5.36 1.41 15.55
CA ALA A 110 5.53 2.75 16.10
C ALA A 110 6.84 2.91 16.90
N GLU A 111 7.18 1.91 17.71
CA GLU A 111 8.40 1.91 18.53
C GLU A 111 9.69 1.83 17.71
N LEU A 112 9.65 1.13 16.58
CA LEU A 112 10.75 1.07 15.61
C LEU A 112 10.87 2.34 14.76
N GLY A 113 9.90 3.24 14.85
CA GLY A 113 9.85 4.44 14.01
C GLY A 113 9.27 4.20 12.63
N ILE A 114 8.47 3.15 12.44
CA ILE A 114 7.59 3.04 11.27
C ILE A 114 6.39 3.97 11.49
N ALA A 115 6.10 4.86 10.53
CA ALA A 115 5.07 5.89 10.65
C ALA A 115 4.01 5.84 9.55
N PHE A 116 4.07 4.81 8.69
CA PHE A 116 3.14 4.62 7.59
C PHE A 116 2.91 3.11 7.39
N ILE A 117 1.65 2.69 7.43
CA ILE A 117 1.27 1.29 7.20
C ILE A 117 0.05 1.26 6.28
N LEU A 118 0.21 0.77 5.05
CA LEU A 118 -0.91 0.60 4.13
C LEU A 118 -1.71 -0.64 4.55
N LEU A 119 -2.98 -0.44 4.87
CA LEU A 119 -3.92 -1.52 5.17
C LEU A 119 -4.61 -1.96 3.88
N ALA A 120 -4.41 -3.22 3.54
CA ALA A 120 -4.98 -3.89 2.38
C ALA A 120 -5.64 -5.22 2.83
N GLY A 121 -5.97 -6.06 1.86
CA GLY A 121 -6.45 -7.42 2.06
C GLY A 121 -7.13 -7.92 0.80
N GLY A 122 -8.12 -8.79 0.99
CA GLY A 122 -9.34 -8.66 0.21
C GLY A 122 -9.97 -7.28 0.44
N GLU A 123 -11.01 -7.18 1.26
CA GLU A 123 -11.67 -5.90 1.61
C GLU A 123 -11.45 -5.55 3.09
N PRO A 124 -10.60 -4.56 3.43
CA PRO A 124 -10.29 -4.19 4.82
C PRO A 124 -11.49 -3.79 5.67
N PHE A 125 -12.54 -3.20 5.08
CA PHE A 125 -13.73 -2.79 5.84
C PHE A 125 -14.57 -3.97 6.36
N LEU A 126 -14.24 -5.22 6.00
CA LEU A 126 -14.75 -6.41 6.68
C LEU A 126 -14.13 -6.63 8.07
N ARG A 127 -13.01 -5.96 8.38
CA ARG A 127 -12.24 -6.05 9.63
C ARG A 127 -12.21 -4.73 10.38
N LEU A 128 -13.40 -4.18 10.69
CA LEU A 128 -13.52 -2.98 11.51
C LEU A 128 -12.81 -3.12 12.86
N ASP A 129 -12.79 -4.32 13.43
CA ASP A 129 -12.04 -4.67 14.65
C ASP A 129 -10.54 -4.32 14.53
N VAL A 130 -9.91 -4.62 13.40
CA VAL A 130 -8.51 -4.29 13.13
C VAL A 130 -8.31 -2.81 12.82
N LEU A 131 -9.24 -2.19 12.08
CA LEU A 131 -9.19 -0.75 11.81
C LEU A 131 -9.32 0.07 13.11
N GLU A 132 -10.09 -0.42 14.10
CA GLU A 132 -10.15 0.19 15.43
C GLU A 132 -8.82 0.11 16.17
N GLN A 133 -8.07 -0.98 16.03
CA GLN A 133 -6.72 -1.09 16.59
C GLN A 133 -5.76 -0.11 15.90
N ALA A 134 -5.76 -0.05 14.56
CA ALA A 134 -4.98 0.92 13.80
C ALA A 134 -5.29 2.37 14.21
N ALA A 135 -6.57 2.68 14.48
CA ALA A 135 -6.99 3.98 14.96
C ALA A 135 -6.37 4.40 16.31
N LEU A 136 -5.87 3.48 17.14
CA LEU A 136 -5.22 3.82 18.41
C LEU A 136 -3.82 4.41 18.20
N HIS A 137 -3.16 4.11 17.07
CA HIS A 137 -1.78 4.52 16.78
C HIS A 137 -1.75 5.82 15.96
N LYS A 138 -2.08 6.95 16.60
CA LYS A 138 -2.19 8.27 15.91
C LYS A 138 -0.88 8.78 15.29
N ASN A 139 0.25 8.24 15.72
CA ASN A 139 1.58 8.53 15.19
C ASN A 139 1.91 7.74 13.90
N ILE A 140 1.03 6.83 13.48
CA ILE A 140 1.13 6.08 12.23
C ILE A 140 -0.03 6.50 11.32
N LEU A 141 0.26 6.80 10.06
CA LEU A 141 -0.76 6.99 9.03
C LEU A 141 -1.10 5.65 8.38
N PHE A 142 -2.40 5.37 8.27
CA PHE A 142 -2.94 4.16 7.69
C PHE A 142 -3.82 4.48 6.49
N PRO A 143 -3.27 4.53 5.26
CA PRO A 143 -4.09 4.44 4.07
C PRO A 143 -4.79 3.08 4.04
N VAL A 144 -6.11 3.08 3.90
CA VAL A 144 -6.94 1.86 3.87
C VAL A 144 -7.45 1.66 2.46
N PHE A 145 -6.82 0.75 1.72
CA PHE A 145 -7.19 0.45 0.33
C PHE A 145 -8.51 -0.32 0.33
N THR A 146 -9.54 0.25 -0.26
CA THR A 146 -10.90 -0.31 -0.25
C THR A 146 -11.53 -0.28 -1.63
N ASN A 147 -12.41 -1.23 -1.90
CA ASN A 147 -13.31 -1.20 -3.05
C ASN A 147 -14.48 -0.21 -2.86
N GLY A 148 -14.61 0.39 -1.67
CA GLY A 148 -15.56 1.48 -1.38
C GLY A 148 -17.02 1.05 -1.28
N THR A 149 -17.34 -0.24 -1.39
CA THR A 149 -18.73 -0.74 -1.37
C THR A 149 -19.25 -1.00 0.04
N MET A 150 -18.37 -1.06 1.05
CA MET A 150 -18.70 -1.46 2.43
C MET A 150 -18.55 -0.34 3.47
N LEU A 151 -18.69 0.93 3.06
CA LEU A 151 -18.67 2.06 3.99
C LEU A 151 -20.01 2.19 4.73
N THR A 152 -20.20 1.44 5.80
CA THR A 152 -21.38 1.54 6.69
C THR A 152 -21.33 2.82 7.55
N GLU A 153 -22.39 3.13 8.30
CA GLU A 153 -22.34 4.26 9.25
C GLU A 153 -21.31 4.03 10.36
N ASP A 154 -21.07 2.79 10.81
CA ASP A 154 -20.03 2.47 11.79
C ASP A 154 -18.63 2.73 11.23
N SER A 155 -18.39 2.31 9.97
CA SER A 155 -17.16 2.62 9.23
C SER A 155 -16.94 4.12 9.15
N LEU A 156 -17.97 4.88 8.77
CA LEU A 156 -17.88 6.35 8.66
C LEU A 156 -17.67 7.01 10.03
N ALA A 157 -18.31 6.52 11.09
CA ALA A 157 -18.12 7.02 12.45
C ALA A 157 -16.69 6.77 12.95
N LEU A 158 -16.08 5.62 12.61
CA LEU A 158 -14.68 5.33 12.89
C LEU A 158 -13.75 6.29 12.14
N LEU A 159 -13.95 6.46 10.83
CA LEU A 159 -13.14 7.36 10.02
C LEU A 159 -13.25 8.82 10.48
N SER A 160 -14.46 9.30 10.83
CA SER A 160 -14.67 10.66 11.34
C SER A 160 -13.91 10.95 12.64
N ARG A 161 -13.76 9.95 13.54
CA ARG A 161 -13.01 10.11 14.80
C ARG A 161 -11.51 9.79 14.67
N SER A 162 -11.08 9.20 13.55
CA SER A 162 -9.73 8.68 13.37
C SER A 162 -9.09 9.18 12.08
N ARG A 163 -8.56 10.41 12.11
CA ARG A 163 -7.89 11.04 10.95
C ARG A 163 -6.63 10.36 10.47
N ASN A 164 -6.06 9.46 11.28
CA ASN A 164 -4.93 8.64 10.87
C ASN A 164 -5.34 7.45 9.99
N LEU A 165 -6.64 7.19 9.81
CA LEU A 165 -7.16 6.26 8.81
C LEU A 165 -7.62 7.05 7.58
N VAL A 166 -7.01 6.79 6.42
CA VAL A 166 -7.34 7.48 5.17
C VAL A 166 -7.87 6.46 4.17
N PRO A 167 -9.18 6.38 3.90
CA PRO A 167 -9.69 5.48 2.87
C PRO A 167 -9.14 5.87 1.50
N VAL A 168 -8.65 4.85 0.77
CA VAL A 168 -8.16 4.96 -0.60
C VAL A 168 -9.06 4.12 -1.49
N LEU A 169 -9.97 4.79 -2.20
CA LEU A 169 -11.04 4.15 -2.96
C LEU A 169 -10.52 3.72 -4.33
N SER A 170 -10.68 2.45 -4.65
CA SER A 170 -10.12 1.91 -5.89
C SER A 170 -11.10 2.11 -7.07
N ILE A 171 -10.65 2.78 -8.14
CA ILE A 171 -11.44 3.18 -9.31
C ILE A 171 -10.58 3.13 -10.58
N GLU A 172 -11.12 2.74 -11.73
CA GLU A 172 -10.34 2.46 -12.96
C GLU A 172 -10.54 3.47 -14.09
N GLY A 173 -11.35 4.51 -13.85
CA GLY A 173 -11.78 5.45 -14.87
C GLY A 173 -13.26 5.78 -14.68
N ASN A 174 -13.96 5.97 -15.79
CA ASN A 174 -15.40 6.14 -15.83
C ASN A 174 -16.17 4.88 -15.42
N GLU A 175 -17.50 4.96 -15.52
CA GLU A 175 -18.42 3.87 -15.17
C GLU A 175 -18.15 2.59 -15.95
N SER A 176 -17.94 2.69 -17.26
CA SER A 176 -17.67 1.54 -18.12
C SER A 176 -16.37 0.83 -17.74
N THR A 177 -15.27 1.57 -17.57
CA THR A 177 -13.96 0.99 -17.27
C THR A 177 -13.87 0.44 -15.84
N THR A 178 -14.49 1.13 -14.88
CA THR A 178 -14.59 0.67 -13.48
C THR A 178 -15.46 -0.58 -13.37
N ASP A 179 -16.66 -0.58 -13.94
CA ASP A 179 -17.57 -1.72 -13.85
C ASP A 179 -17.06 -2.93 -14.62
N LEU A 180 -16.37 -2.73 -15.76
CA LEU A 180 -15.74 -3.80 -16.52
C LEU A 180 -14.73 -4.59 -15.68
N ARG A 181 -14.00 -3.90 -14.79
CA ARG A 181 -13.04 -4.55 -13.89
C ARG A 181 -13.68 -5.06 -12.61
N ARG A 182 -14.52 -4.25 -11.96
CA ARG A 182 -14.95 -4.48 -10.57
C ARG A 182 -16.32 -5.13 -10.43
N GLY A 183 -17.11 -5.14 -11.50
CA GLY A 183 -18.50 -5.60 -11.50
C GLY A 183 -19.49 -4.46 -11.70
N SER A 184 -20.65 -4.80 -12.25
CA SER A 184 -21.70 -3.83 -12.59
C SER A 184 -22.20 -3.06 -11.36
N GLY A 185 -22.34 -1.73 -11.51
CA GLY A 185 -22.83 -0.80 -10.50
C GLY A 185 -21.81 -0.36 -9.46
N VAL A 186 -20.56 -0.84 -9.52
CA VAL A 186 -19.51 -0.49 -8.55
C VAL A 186 -19.11 0.97 -8.68
N TYR A 187 -19.02 1.52 -9.88
CA TYR A 187 -18.74 2.94 -10.08
C TYR A 187 -19.74 3.84 -9.36
N GLN A 188 -21.04 3.54 -9.49
CA GLN A 188 -22.09 4.31 -8.82
C GLN A 188 -22.03 4.16 -7.29
N MET A 189 -21.60 3.00 -6.78
CA MET A 189 -21.34 2.83 -5.35
C MET A 189 -20.15 3.71 -4.89
N LEU A 190 -19.06 3.74 -5.66
CA LEU A 190 -17.88 4.57 -5.37
C LEU A 190 -18.24 6.06 -5.34
N VAL A 191 -19.00 6.56 -6.32
CA VAL A 191 -19.46 7.96 -6.34
C VAL A 191 -20.28 8.30 -5.10
N ARG A 192 -21.21 7.42 -4.69
CA ARG A 192 -21.98 7.61 -3.45
C ARG A 192 -21.09 7.60 -2.20
N SER A 193 -20.09 6.73 -2.17
CA SER A 193 -19.12 6.63 -1.08
C SER A 193 -18.25 7.87 -0.96
N MET A 194 -17.71 8.38 -2.08
CA MET A 194 -16.96 9.64 -2.12
C MET A 194 -17.80 10.82 -1.62
N LYS A 195 -19.05 10.92 -2.08
CA LYS A 195 -19.98 11.95 -1.60
C LYS A 195 -20.19 11.89 -0.09
N ARG A 196 -20.45 10.70 0.49
CA ARG A 196 -20.65 10.52 1.93
C ARG A 196 -19.40 10.86 2.76
N LEU A 197 -18.22 10.51 2.25
CA LEU A 197 -16.94 10.87 2.88
C LEU A 197 -16.74 12.40 2.88
N ASN A 198 -16.97 13.03 1.73
CA ASN A 198 -16.83 14.48 1.57
C ASN A 198 -17.83 15.25 2.45
N GLU A 199 -19.11 14.86 2.48
CA GLU A 199 -20.14 15.47 3.33
C GLU A 199 -19.81 15.40 4.83
N LYS A 200 -19.13 14.34 5.27
CA LYS A 200 -18.64 14.18 6.66
C LYS A 200 -17.27 14.81 6.90
N GLY A 201 -16.65 15.44 5.90
CA GLY A 201 -15.31 16.03 5.99
C GLY A 201 -14.21 15.00 6.28
N ILE A 202 -14.39 13.76 5.84
CA ILE A 202 -13.39 12.69 5.95
C ILE A 202 -12.44 12.80 4.76
N VAL A 203 -11.14 12.87 5.03
CA VAL A 203 -10.10 12.87 3.99
C VAL A 203 -10.05 11.50 3.32
N PHE A 204 -10.05 11.48 2.00
CA PHE A 204 -9.91 10.26 1.22
C PHE A 204 -9.08 10.49 -0.03
N ALA A 205 -8.57 9.40 -0.58
CA ALA A 205 -7.84 9.35 -1.84
C ALA A 205 -8.47 8.30 -2.77
N ALA A 206 -7.98 8.25 -4.00
CA ALA A 206 -8.28 7.21 -4.95
C ALA A 206 -7.04 6.32 -5.19
N SER A 207 -7.25 5.08 -5.62
CA SER A 207 -6.21 4.26 -6.23
C SER A 207 -6.69 3.77 -7.59
N VAL A 208 -5.78 3.81 -8.57
CA VAL A 208 -6.03 3.34 -9.93
C VAL A 208 -5.07 2.21 -10.22
N THR A 209 -5.57 1.04 -10.62
CA THR A 209 -4.71 0.05 -11.29
C THR A 209 -4.58 0.42 -12.76
N VAL A 210 -3.39 0.89 -13.15
CA VAL A 210 -3.10 1.39 -14.49
C VAL A 210 -2.78 0.22 -15.41
N THR A 211 -3.55 0.11 -16.48
CA THR A 211 -3.33 -0.79 -17.62
C THR A 211 -3.06 0.04 -18.86
N LYS A 212 -2.55 -0.59 -19.92
CA LYS A 212 -2.46 0.07 -21.23
C LYS A 212 -3.80 0.62 -21.73
N GLU A 213 -4.90 -0.05 -21.37
CA GLU A 213 -6.25 0.29 -21.82
C GLU A 213 -6.81 1.55 -21.13
N ASN A 214 -6.52 1.75 -19.84
CA ASN A 214 -7.07 2.88 -19.08
C ASN A 214 -6.07 4.02 -18.80
N LEU A 215 -4.80 3.89 -19.21
CA LEU A 215 -3.76 4.88 -18.95
C LEU A 215 -4.15 6.27 -19.45
N ALA A 216 -4.58 6.38 -20.71
CA ALA A 216 -4.91 7.68 -21.30
C ALA A 216 -6.08 8.36 -20.59
N GLU A 217 -7.07 7.58 -20.14
CA GLU A 217 -8.22 8.08 -19.41
C GLU A 217 -7.86 8.50 -17.98
N THR A 218 -7.23 7.62 -17.22
CA THR A 218 -6.99 7.80 -15.77
C THR A 218 -5.89 8.81 -15.45
N LEU A 219 -5.03 9.12 -16.42
CA LEU A 219 -4.05 10.20 -16.36
C LEU A 219 -4.47 11.42 -17.22
N SER A 220 -5.75 11.56 -17.54
CA SER A 220 -6.29 12.78 -18.14
C SER A 220 -6.58 13.84 -17.08
N GLU A 221 -6.51 15.12 -17.46
CA GLU A 221 -6.89 16.23 -16.59
C GLU A 221 -8.35 16.13 -16.14
N ASP A 222 -9.26 15.75 -17.05
CA ASP A 222 -10.69 15.61 -16.79
C ASP A 222 -10.98 14.59 -15.68
N PHE A 223 -10.32 13.42 -15.73
CA PHE A 223 -10.50 12.39 -14.70
C PHE A 223 -10.00 12.86 -13.33
N VAL A 224 -8.82 13.48 -13.29
CA VAL A 224 -8.22 13.97 -12.04
C VAL A 224 -9.02 15.15 -11.48
N ALA A 225 -9.57 16.02 -12.34
CA ALA A 225 -10.47 17.09 -11.96
C ALA A 225 -11.79 16.55 -11.38
N ALA A 226 -12.42 15.58 -12.05
CA ALA A 226 -13.65 14.97 -11.58
C ALA A 226 -13.50 14.34 -10.18
N LEU A 227 -12.40 13.64 -9.91
CA LEU A 227 -12.13 13.10 -8.57
C LEU A 227 -11.94 14.21 -7.52
N ALA A 228 -11.24 15.28 -7.89
CA ALA A 228 -11.01 16.41 -6.99
C ALA A 228 -12.31 17.12 -6.61
N GLU A 229 -13.22 17.32 -7.57
CA GLU A 229 -14.53 17.91 -7.34
C GLU A 229 -15.38 17.09 -6.37
N GLN A 230 -15.20 15.76 -6.34
CA GLN A 230 -15.82 14.88 -5.34
C GLN A 230 -15.19 14.99 -3.95
N GLY A 231 -14.08 15.73 -3.80
CA GLY A 231 -13.36 15.92 -2.54
C GLY A 231 -12.10 15.06 -2.38
N CYS A 232 -11.72 14.29 -3.40
CA CYS A 232 -10.54 13.43 -3.37
C CYS A 232 -9.26 14.26 -3.20
N LYS A 233 -8.36 13.83 -2.31
CA LYS A 233 -7.11 14.55 -1.98
C LYS A 233 -5.85 13.95 -2.59
N GLY A 234 -5.97 12.80 -3.24
CA GLY A 234 -4.85 12.22 -3.95
C GLY A 234 -5.22 10.98 -4.75
N ILE A 235 -4.33 10.57 -5.64
CA ILE A 235 -4.46 9.39 -6.47
C ILE A 235 -3.16 8.59 -6.39
N VAL A 236 -3.29 7.31 -6.03
CA VAL A 236 -2.20 6.34 -6.07
C VAL A 236 -2.37 5.47 -7.31
N TYR A 237 -1.52 5.71 -8.30
CA TYR A 237 -1.44 4.93 -9.52
C TYR A 237 -0.56 3.69 -9.28
N VAL A 238 -1.14 2.51 -9.45
CA VAL A 238 -0.46 1.22 -9.29
C VAL A 238 -0.39 0.55 -10.66
N GLU A 239 0.80 0.27 -11.17
CA GLU A 239 0.93 -0.46 -12.44
C GLU A 239 0.28 -1.84 -12.32
N TYR A 240 -0.44 -2.24 -13.36
CA TYR A 240 -0.96 -3.59 -13.44
C TYR A 240 0.18 -4.62 -13.53
N VAL A 241 0.27 -5.48 -12.51
CA VAL A 241 1.14 -6.66 -12.53
C VAL A 241 0.38 -7.81 -13.19
N PRO A 242 0.88 -8.35 -14.31
CA PRO A 242 0.20 -9.42 -15.03
C PRO A 242 0.30 -10.72 -14.23
N ILE A 243 -0.86 -11.28 -13.86
CA ILE A 243 -0.96 -12.48 -13.00
C ILE A 243 -1.19 -13.78 -13.78
N ASP A 244 -1.57 -13.67 -15.04
CA ASP A 244 -1.72 -14.80 -15.95
C ASP A 244 -1.28 -14.42 -17.37
N ALA A 245 -1.02 -15.41 -18.22
CA ALA A 245 -0.58 -15.19 -19.59
C ALA A 245 -1.64 -14.44 -20.43
N ALA A 246 -2.92 -14.60 -20.11
CA ALA A 246 -4.03 -14.02 -20.85
C ALA A 246 -4.15 -12.50 -20.66
N THR A 247 -3.74 -11.99 -19.49
CA THR A 247 -3.80 -10.57 -19.14
C THR A 247 -2.46 -9.84 -19.30
N LYS A 248 -1.40 -10.54 -19.73
CA LYS A 248 -0.06 -9.94 -19.95
C LYS A 248 -0.08 -8.74 -20.89
N ALA A 249 -0.95 -8.74 -21.90
CA ALA A 249 -1.09 -7.63 -22.85
C ALA A 249 -1.59 -6.32 -22.20
N GLN A 250 -2.19 -6.38 -21.01
CA GLN A 250 -2.69 -5.20 -20.28
C GLN A 250 -1.59 -4.48 -19.49
N ALA A 251 -0.47 -5.16 -19.21
CA ALA A 251 0.65 -4.59 -18.47
C ALA A 251 1.39 -3.54 -19.31
N LEU A 252 1.95 -2.52 -18.64
CA LEU A 252 2.70 -1.46 -19.31
C LEU A 252 4.04 -2.00 -19.83
N ASP A 253 4.40 -1.57 -21.04
CA ASP A 253 5.76 -1.69 -21.58
C ASP A 253 6.55 -0.40 -21.30
N ASP A 254 7.82 -0.35 -21.70
CA ASP A 254 8.68 0.80 -21.42
C ASP A 254 8.19 2.10 -22.06
N VAL A 255 7.59 2.01 -23.25
CA VAL A 255 7.04 3.17 -23.96
C VAL A 255 5.83 3.72 -23.22
N THR A 256 4.87 2.86 -22.88
CA THR A 256 3.65 3.25 -22.16
C THR A 256 3.95 3.68 -20.73
N ARG A 257 4.96 3.11 -20.06
CA ARG A 257 5.40 3.58 -18.74
C ARG A 257 6.06 4.95 -18.80
N ALA A 258 6.87 5.22 -19.82
CA ALA A 258 7.41 6.57 -20.03
C ALA A 258 6.29 7.59 -20.29
N ASP A 259 5.27 7.22 -21.08
CA ASP A 259 4.08 8.05 -21.27
C ASP A 259 3.32 8.31 -19.96
N MET A 260 3.08 7.26 -19.16
CA MET A 260 2.48 7.39 -17.82
C MET A 260 3.24 8.39 -16.95
N MET A 261 4.57 8.26 -16.86
CA MET A 261 5.38 9.16 -16.04
C MET A 261 5.37 10.60 -16.56
N ASN A 262 5.39 10.80 -17.88
CA ASN A 262 5.29 12.14 -18.47
C ASN A 262 3.94 12.78 -18.14
N ARG A 263 2.83 12.06 -18.34
CA ARG A 263 1.48 12.55 -17.99
C ARG A 263 1.35 12.87 -16.51
N LEU A 264 1.86 11.98 -15.66
CA LEU A 264 1.83 12.16 -14.21
C LEU A 264 2.62 13.42 -13.79
N ASN A 265 3.79 13.65 -14.37
CA ASN A 265 4.58 14.85 -14.09
C ASN A 265 3.86 16.11 -14.54
N THR A 266 3.24 16.12 -15.72
CA THR A 266 2.38 17.23 -16.17
C THR A 266 1.24 17.48 -15.18
N LEU A 267 0.51 16.44 -14.76
CA LEU A 267 -0.58 16.58 -13.78
C LEU A 267 -0.10 17.17 -12.45
N ARG A 268 1.08 16.78 -11.98
CA ARG A 268 1.71 17.30 -10.75
C ARG A 268 2.01 18.80 -10.83
N GLU A 269 2.26 19.35 -12.01
CA GLU A 269 2.50 20.79 -12.21
C GLU A 269 1.21 21.62 -12.05
N TYR A 270 0.06 21.09 -12.48
CA TYR A 270 -1.22 21.83 -12.44
C TYR A 270 -2.08 21.54 -11.21
N ARG A 271 -1.86 20.41 -10.52
CA ARG A 271 -2.67 19.94 -9.39
C ARG A 271 -1.91 19.97 -8.06
N GLU A 272 -1.47 21.15 -7.65
CA GLU A 272 -0.81 21.35 -6.34
C GLU A 272 -1.73 21.05 -5.13
N ASP A 273 -3.03 20.94 -5.35
CA ASP A 273 -4.05 20.65 -4.34
C ASP A 273 -4.29 19.15 -4.10
N MET A 274 -3.67 18.30 -4.93
CA MET A 274 -3.75 16.84 -4.84
C MET A 274 -2.38 16.19 -4.79
N VAL A 275 -2.36 15.00 -4.19
CA VAL A 275 -1.19 14.12 -4.18
C VAL A 275 -1.31 13.10 -5.28
N LEU A 276 -0.34 13.03 -6.18
CA LEU A 276 -0.32 12.03 -7.24
C LEU A 276 0.95 11.18 -7.10
N LEU A 277 0.81 9.88 -6.85
CA LEU A 277 1.90 8.92 -6.64
C LEU A 277 1.81 7.77 -7.64
N ALA A 278 2.94 7.22 -8.07
CA ALA A 278 3.00 6.05 -8.95
C ALA A 278 3.94 4.95 -8.43
N PHE A 279 3.46 3.71 -8.48
CA PHE A 279 4.20 2.51 -8.09
C PHE A 279 3.98 1.37 -9.11
N PRO A 280 5.03 0.76 -9.67
CA PRO A 280 6.40 1.26 -9.79
C PRO A 280 6.48 2.60 -10.56
N GLY A 281 7.56 3.33 -10.36
CA GLY A 281 7.84 4.60 -11.01
C GLY A 281 8.65 5.53 -10.11
N ASP A 282 8.02 6.01 -9.03
CA ASP A 282 8.65 6.96 -8.12
C ASP A 282 9.83 6.30 -7.34
N GLU A 283 9.85 4.99 -7.14
CA GLU A 283 10.95 4.29 -6.46
C GLU A 283 12.24 4.10 -7.27
N ARG A 284 12.21 4.37 -8.58
CA ARG A 284 13.31 4.01 -9.50
C ARG A 284 14.67 4.61 -9.13
N GLY A 285 14.72 5.77 -8.47
CA GLY A 285 16.02 6.33 -8.05
C GLY A 285 16.59 5.77 -6.74
N SER A 286 15.92 4.80 -6.11
CA SER A 286 16.37 4.12 -4.89
C SER A 286 17.09 2.78 -5.15
N GLY A 287 17.55 2.56 -6.38
CA GLY A 287 18.36 1.39 -6.73
C GLY A 287 17.55 0.09 -6.81
N GLY A 288 16.37 0.14 -7.44
CA GLY A 288 15.56 -1.04 -7.75
C GLY A 288 14.42 -1.32 -6.76
N CYS A 289 14.06 -2.60 -6.61
CA CYS A 289 12.90 -3.04 -5.83
C CYS A 289 13.11 -2.85 -4.32
N LEU A 290 12.15 -2.23 -3.64
CA LEU A 290 12.22 -1.93 -2.20
C LEU A 290 11.70 -3.04 -1.28
N ALA A 291 11.30 -4.17 -1.86
CA ALA A 291 10.75 -5.31 -1.14
C ALA A 291 11.78 -5.91 -0.16
N ALA A 292 11.35 -6.92 0.59
CA ALA A 292 12.21 -7.65 1.54
C ALA A 292 12.86 -6.74 2.60
N GLY A 293 12.16 -5.71 3.03
CA GLY A 293 12.59 -4.79 4.08
C GLY A 293 13.61 -3.74 3.64
N ARG A 294 13.96 -3.63 2.34
CA ARG A 294 14.82 -2.52 1.86
C ARG A 294 14.16 -1.16 2.05
N GLY A 295 12.88 -1.05 1.69
CA GLY A 295 12.04 0.11 1.97
C GLY A 295 10.70 -0.27 2.59
N PHE A 296 10.22 -1.49 2.31
CA PHE A 296 9.05 -2.07 2.96
C PHE A 296 9.09 -3.59 2.96
N PHE A 297 8.20 -4.19 3.74
CA PHE A 297 7.78 -5.57 3.56
C PHE A 297 6.28 -5.69 3.85
N HIS A 298 5.71 -6.85 3.51
CA HIS A 298 4.30 -7.14 3.64
C HIS A 298 4.04 -8.08 4.83
N ILE A 299 2.95 -7.86 5.55
CA ILE A 299 2.45 -8.79 6.57
C ILE A 299 1.10 -9.31 6.10
N ASN A 300 0.98 -10.62 5.90
CA ASN A 300 -0.27 -11.24 5.45
C ASN A 300 -1.28 -11.41 6.60
N ALA A 301 -2.49 -11.87 6.28
CA ALA A 301 -3.59 -11.98 7.23
C ALA A 301 -3.34 -12.99 8.37
N PHE A 302 -2.37 -13.89 8.20
CA PHE A 302 -1.97 -14.92 9.17
C PHE A 302 -0.72 -14.53 9.96
N GLY A 303 -0.14 -13.36 9.69
CA GLY A 303 1.06 -12.84 10.35
C GLY A 303 2.38 -13.20 9.67
N GLY A 304 2.36 -13.86 8.52
CA GLY A 304 3.58 -14.14 7.74
C GLY A 304 4.23 -12.85 7.25
N ALA A 305 5.54 -12.71 7.44
CA ALA A 305 6.32 -11.64 6.84
C ALA A 305 6.73 -12.04 5.41
N GLU A 306 6.28 -11.27 4.43
CA GLU A 306 6.47 -11.52 3.00
C GLU A 306 7.25 -10.36 2.38
N PRO A 307 8.11 -10.61 1.36
CA PRO A 307 8.86 -9.53 0.72
C PRO A 307 7.97 -8.42 0.14
N CYS A 308 6.83 -8.81 -0.46
CA CYS A 308 5.90 -7.95 -1.18
C CYS A 308 4.55 -8.68 -1.35
N PRO A 309 3.39 -7.98 -1.48
CA PRO A 309 2.11 -8.65 -1.73
C PRO A 309 2.07 -9.50 -3.01
N PHE A 310 2.93 -9.18 -3.99
CA PHE A 310 3.09 -9.96 -5.23
C PHE A 310 4.05 -11.16 -5.09
N SER A 311 4.71 -11.31 -3.94
CA SER A 311 5.60 -12.44 -3.64
C SER A 311 5.20 -12.99 -2.27
N PRO A 312 4.06 -13.71 -2.18
CA PRO A 312 3.44 -14.07 -0.91
C PRO A 312 4.10 -15.30 -0.26
N TYR A 313 5.41 -15.20 -0.05
CA TYR A 313 6.23 -16.25 0.54
C TYR A 313 6.79 -15.77 1.87
N SER A 314 6.69 -16.62 2.88
CA SER A 314 7.11 -16.28 4.23
C SER A 314 7.76 -17.48 4.91
N ASP A 315 8.89 -17.24 5.55
CA ASP A 315 9.63 -18.20 6.38
C ASP A 315 9.50 -17.90 7.88
N VAL A 316 8.85 -16.79 8.25
CA VAL A 316 8.70 -16.32 9.63
C VAL A 316 7.32 -15.70 9.89
N ASN A 317 6.83 -15.82 11.12
CA ASN A 317 5.57 -15.21 11.53
C ASN A 317 5.80 -14.07 12.52
N VAL A 318 5.40 -12.85 12.14
CA VAL A 318 5.56 -11.61 12.94
C VAL A 318 4.89 -11.73 14.30
N ALA A 319 3.71 -12.37 14.38
CA ALA A 319 2.99 -12.51 15.65
C ALA A 319 3.70 -13.47 16.62
N ALA A 320 4.54 -14.39 16.11
CA ALA A 320 5.29 -15.33 16.93
C ALA A 320 6.64 -14.77 17.40
N ILE A 321 7.37 -14.06 16.54
CA ILE A 321 8.76 -13.65 16.82
C ILE A 321 8.94 -12.14 17.01
N GLY A 322 7.89 -11.35 16.76
CA GLY A 322 7.93 -9.89 16.79
C GLY A 322 8.45 -9.27 15.49
N LEU A 323 8.11 -7.99 15.30
CA LEU A 323 8.35 -7.23 14.09
C LEU A 323 9.84 -7.01 13.80
N ARG A 324 10.64 -6.71 14.84
CA ARG A 324 12.08 -6.49 14.70
C ARG A 324 12.80 -7.74 14.20
N GLU A 325 12.48 -8.90 14.75
CA GLU A 325 13.12 -10.16 14.34
C GLU A 325 12.62 -10.63 12.98
N ALA A 326 11.36 -10.39 12.63
CA ALA A 326 10.84 -10.70 11.29
C ALA A 326 11.59 -9.98 10.15
N MET A 327 12.11 -8.76 10.38
CA MET A 327 12.94 -8.05 9.38
C MET A 327 14.27 -8.77 9.06
N LYS A 328 14.71 -9.64 9.97
CA LYS A 328 15.90 -10.50 9.85
C LYS A 328 15.58 -11.88 9.27
N SER A 329 14.38 -12.06 8.71
CA SER A 329 13.98 -13.26 7.96
C SER A 329 15.13 -13.77 7.07
N PRO A 330 15.50 -15.06 7.17
CA PRO A 330 16.49 -15.67 6.29
C PRO A 330 16.16 -15.51 4.80
N LEU A 331 14.87 -15.55 4.41
CA LEU A 331 14.42 -15.24 3.06
C LEU A 331 14.73 -13.79 2.69
N PHE A 332 14.42 -12.84 3.58
CA PHE A 332 14.70 -11.43 3.30
C PHE A 332 16.21 -11.16 3.17
N VAL A 333 17.03 -11.77 4.02
CA VAL A 333 18.49 -11.66 3.94
C VAL A 333 18.98 -12.15 2.59
N ARG A 334 18.58 -13.37 2.16
CA ARG A 334 18.97 -13.91 0.85
C ARG A 334 18.52 -13.03 -0.31
N LEU A 335 17.28 -12.54 -0.28
CA LEU A 335 16.78 -11.66 -1.34
C LEU A 335 17.58 -10.35 -1.44
N ARG A 336 18.00 -9.78 -0.31
CA ARG A 336 18.84 -8.58 -0.30
C ARG A 336 20.28 -8.82 -0.73
N GLU A 337 20.83 -10.00 -0.44
CA GLU A 337 22.17 -10.40 -0.88
C GLU A 337 22.18 -10.81 -2.37
N SER A 338 21.04 -11.24 -2.88
CA SER A 338 20.86 -11.56 -4.30
C SER A 338 20.80 -10.28 -5.14
N ARG A 339 21.33 -10.34 -6.38
CA ARG A 339 21.18 -9.25 -7.37
C ARG A 339 19.75 -9.13 -7.93
N ASN A 340 18.84 -10.00 -7.49
CA ASN A 340 17.47 -10.09 -7.99
C ASN A 340 16.71 -8.78 -7.78
N LEU A 341 16.90 -8.10 -6.64
CA LEU A 341 16.23 -6.83 -6.32
C LEU A 341 16.81 -5.61 -7.07
N GLU A 342 17.97 -5.75 -7.71
CA GLU A 342 18.67 -4.68 -8.45
C GLU A 342 18.45 -4.75 -9.96
N ALA A 343 17.82 -5.82 -10.46
CA ALA A 343 17.68 -6.05 -11.89
C ALA A 343 16.59 -5.16 -12.52
N GLU A 344 16.91 -4.55 -13.66
CA GLU A 344 15.96 -3.81 -14.51
C GLU A 344 15.11 -4.81 -15.31
N HIS A 345 13.77 -4.64 -15.28
CA HIS A 345 12.86 -5.56 -15.92
C HIS A 345 11.75 -4.88 -16.73
N ILE A 346 11.27 -5.64 -17.72
CA ILE A 346 10.29 -5.23 -18.73
C ILE A 346 8.88 -5.47 -18.17
N GLY A 347 8.30 -4.46 -17.51
CA GLY A 347 6.92 -4.59 -17.01
C GLY A 347 6.79 -5.28 -15.66
N GLY A 348 5.97 -4.71 -14.76
CA GLY A 348 5.53 -5.43 -13.56
C GLY A 348 6.58 -5.58 -12.43
N CYS A 349 6.26 -6.46 -11.48
CA CYS A 349 6.99 -6.65 -10.22
C CYS A 349 8.13 -7.66 -10.37
N VAL A 350 9.36 -7.23 -10.06
CA VAL A 350 10.60 -8.03 -10.10
C VAL A 350 10.46 -9.41 -9.46
N LEU A 351 9.88 -9.47 -8.26
CA LEU A 351 9.75 -10.71 -7.50
C LEU A 351 8.66 -11.64 -8.03
N PHE A 352 7.67 -11.10 -8.74
CA PHE A 352 6.62 -11.91 -9.35
C PHE A 352 7.17 -12.68 -10.56
N GLU A 353 7.98 -12.04 -11.40
CA GLU A 353 8.59 -12.70 -12.56
C GLU A 353 9.65 -13.75 -12.17
N GLN A 354 10.26 -13.59 -11.00
CA GLN A 354 11.30 -14.46 -10.48
C GLN A 354 10.79 -15.48 -9.44
N GLU A 355 9.51 -15.83 -9.50
CA GLU A 355 8.84 -16.69 -8.52
C GLU A 355 9.60 -17.99 -8.22
N GLN A 356 10.13 -18.67 -9.25
CA GLN A 356 10.87 -19.92 -9.08
C GLN A 356 12.12 -19.75 -8.22
N GLU A 357 12.85 -18.65 -8.43
CA GLU A 357 14.06 -18.35 -7.67
C GLU A 357 13.72 -17.99 -6.21
N VAL A 358 12.64 -17.22 -6.00
CA VAL A 358 12.15 -16.90 -4.65
C VAL A 358 11.74 -18.17 -3.89
N ARG A 359 11.04 -19.11 -4.54
CA ARG A 359 10.66 -20.39 -3.94
C ARG A 359 11.87 -21.25 -3.58
N LYS A 360 12.88 -21.29 -4.44
CA LYS A 360 14.13 -21.99 -4.15
C LYS A 360 14.85 -21.39 -2.93
N MET A 361 14.93 -20.07 -2.86
CA MET A 361 15.51 -19.38 -1.69
C MET A 361 14.71 -19.65 -0.40
N LEU A 362 13.38 -19.80 -0.51
CA LEU A 362 12.52 -20.18 0.61
C LEU A 362 12.82 -21.61 1.10
N GLU A 363 12.95 -22.58 0.20
CA GLU A 363 13.30 -23.96 0.57
C GLU A 363 14.66 -24.00 1.29
N GLU A 364 15.66 -23.33 0.74
CA GLU A 364 16.99 -23.19 1.37
C GLU A 364 16.93 -22.45 2.73
N SER A 365 15.94 -21.58 2.93
CA SER A 365 15.72 -20.88 4.19
C SER A 365 15.26 -21.80 5.32
N HIS A 366 14.46 -22.80 4.99
CA HIS A 366 13.98 -23.79 5.95
C HIS A 366 15.06 -24.83 6.28
N ASP A 367 15.89 -25.22 5.32
CA ASP A 367 16.95 -26.22 5.52
C ASP A 367 18.04 -25.75 6.51
N ASN A 368 18.37 -24.46 6.52
CA ASN A 368 19.33 -23.89 7.48
C ASN A 368 18.77 -23.73 8.92
N GLN A 369 17.45 -23.75 9.10
CA GLN A 369 16.86 -23.79 10.44
C GLN A 369 16.89 -25.23 11.02
N GLY A 370 16.97 -26.26 10.18
CA GLY A 370 17.05 -27.66 10.58
C GLY A 370 18.43 -28.16 11.00
N THR A 371 19.51 -27.46 10.65
CA THR A 371 20.89 -27.87 10.96
C THR A 371 21.44 -27.38 12.29
N ASN A 372 20.72 -26.51 13.01
CA ASN A 372 21.06 -26.04 14.37
C ASN A 372 20.34 -26.80 15.50
N CYS A 373 19.66 -27.91 15.20
CA CYS A 373 19.12 -28.85 16.18
C CYS A 373 19.77 -30.23 16.01
N ARG A 374 21.03 -30.38 16.41
CA ARG A 374 21.64 -31.66 16.79
C ARG A 374 22.55 -31.51 17.99
#